data_AF-A0A915E425-F1
#
_entry.id   AF-A0A915E425-F1
#
_cell.length_a   1.000
_cell.length_b   1.000
_cell.length_c   1.000
_cell.angle_alpha   90.00
_cell.angle_beta   90.00
_cell.angle_gamma   90.00
#
_symmetry.space_group_name_H-M   'P 1'
#
loop_
_entity.id
_entity.type
_entity.pdbx_description
1 polymer ?
#
loop_
_entity_poly.entity_id
_entity_poly.type
_entity_poly.pdbx_seq_one_letter_code
_entity_poly.pdbx_strand_id
1 'polypeptide(L)' 'MSLVRLKQQDSMLYDAVFDKIRFRIFNTRVRVKHEVFNDERQMKWSILDMKPVPYDKSKCVLSATIEKCDKLVVE' A
#
# COMPACT_ATOMS: atom_id res chain seq x y z
N MET A 1 17.22 -4.42 -18.88
CA MET A 1 18.20 -4.73 -17.80
C MET A 1 17.46 -5.36 -16.65
N SER A 2 17.96 -6.46 -16.05
CA SER A 2 17.34 -7.05 -14.86
C SER A 2 17.88 -6.39 -13.58
N LEU A 3 17.04 -6.24 -12.55
CA LEU A 3 17.42 -5.67 -11.25
C LEU A 3 18.61 -6.40 -10.60
N VAL A 4 18.73 -7.71 -10.87
CA VAL A 4 19.84 -8.56 -10.42
C VAL A 4 21.18 -8.08 -11.00
N ARG A 5 21.20 -7.74 -12.30
CA ARG A 5 22.41 -7.21 -12.95
C ARG A 5 22.74 -5.80 -12.47
N LEU A 6 21.71 -4.97 -12.25
CA LEU A 6 21.89 -3.61 -11.73
C LEU A 6 22.55 -3.62 -10.35
N LYS A 7 22.13 -4.52 -9.45
CA LYS A 7 22.73 -4.69 -8.12
C LYS A 7 24.22 -5.08 -8.17
N GLN A 8 24.61 -5.90 -9.15
CA GLN A 8 25.99 -6.37 -9.30
C GLN A 8 26.92 -5.33 -9.92
N GLN A 9 26.40 -4.46 -10.78
CA GLN A 9 27.18 -3.42 -11.46
C GLN A 9 27.28 -2.14 -10.65
N ASP A 10 26.17 -1.70 -10.06
CA ASP A 10 26.10 -0.44 -9.33
C ASP A 10 25.02 -0.52 -8.24
N SER A 11 25.49 -0.75 -7.01
CA SER A 11 24.61 -0.83 -5.84
C SER A 11 23.93 0.50 -5.54
N MET A 12 24.55 1.64 -5.85
CA MET A 12 23.97 2.96 -5.57
C MET A 12 22.79 3.24 -6.50
N LEU A 13 22.93 2.95 -7.79
CA LEU A 13 21.83 3.07 -8.75
C LEU A 13 20.67 2.11 -8.43
N TYR A 14 20.99 0.91 -7.94
CA TYR A 14 19.97 -0.03 -7.46
C TYR A 14 19.14 0.58 -6.34
N ASP A 15 19.78 1.06 -5.27
CA ASP A 15 19.07 1.64 -4.12
C ASP A 15 18.27 2.89 -4.51
N ALA A 16 18.82 3.74 -5.38
CA ALA A 16 18.14 4.94 -5.88
C ALA A 16 16.83 4.63 -6.63
N VAL A 17 16.72 3.48 -7.30
CA VAL A 17 15.46 3.05 -7.95
C VAL A 17 14.41 2.70 -6.89
N PHE A 18 14.79 2.02 -5.81
CA PHE A 18 13.85 1.72 -4.74
C PHE A 18 13.41 2.97 -4.00
N ASP A 19 14.33 3.90 -3.73
CA ASP A 19 14.00 5.17 -3.07
C ASP A 19 13.02 6.01 -3.89
N LYS A 20 13.12 5.99 -5.22
CA LYS A 20 12.15 6.65 -6.10
C LYS A 20 10.75 6.02 -6.10
N ILE A 21 10.63 4.77 -5.68
CA ILE A 21 9.35 4.01 -5.68
C ILE A 21 8.76 3.92 -4.27
N ARG A 22 9.59 3.98 -3.23
CA ARG A 22 9.17 3.98 -1.82
C ARG A 22 8.18 5.13 -1.53
N PHE A 23 7.33 4.90 -0.54
CA PHE A 23 6.32 5.85 -0.04
C PHE A 23 5.27 6.33 -1.07
N ARG A 24 5.11 5.63 -2.19
CA ARG A 24 3.98 5.86 -3.10
C ARG A 24 2.70 5.23 -2.55
N ILE A 25 1.60 5.96 -2.67
CA ILE A 25 0.29 5.54 -2.18
C ILE A 25 -0.41 4.72 -3.28
N PHE A 26 -0.88 3.54 -2.93
CA PHE A 26 -1.62 2.65 -3.81
C PHE A 26 -2.87 2.12 -3.12
N ASN A 27 -3.89 1.83 -3.91
CA ASN A 27 -5.03 1.06 -3.45
C ASN A 27 -4.72 -0.43 -3.67
N THR A 28 -4.52 -1.17 -2.59
CA THR A 28 -4.13 -2.58 -2.63
C THR A 28 -5.27 -3.48 -2.14
N ARG A 29 -5.52 -4.56 -2.87
CA ARG A 29 -6.36 -5.65 -2.38
C ARG A 29 -5.47 -6.62 -1.64
N VAL A 30 -5.63 -6.70 -0.32
CA VAL A 30 -4.81 -7.59 0.52
C VAL A 30 -5.61 -8.82 0.91
N ARG A 31 -4.98 -10.00 0.78
CA ARG A 31 -5.46 -11.27 1.32
C ARG A 31 -4.67 -11.57 2.58
N VAL A 32 -5.39 -11.86 3.65
CA VAL A 32 -4.79 -12.26 4.91
C VAL A 32 -5.00 -13.75 5.11
N LYS A 33 -3.94 -14.46 5.46
CA LYS A 33 -3.98 -15.86 5.84
C LYS A 33 -3.32 -16.03 7.19
N HIS A 34 -3.92 -16.88 8.01
CA HIS A 34 -3.27 -17.36 9.21
C HIS A 34 -2.47 -18.60 8.82
N GLU A 35 -1.15 -18.54 8.99
CA GLU A 35 -0.27 -19.69 8.82
C GLU A 35 0.22 -20.06 10.22
N VAL A 36 -0.04 -21.31 10.61
CA VAL A 36 0.51 -21.89 11.83
C VAL A 36 1.62 -22.82 11.39
N PHE A 37 2.85 -22.48 11.76
CA PHE A 37 4.00 -23.32 11.50
C PHE A 37 4.63 -23.71 12.83
N ASN A 38 4.71 -25.00 13.09
CA ASN A 38 5.04 -25.56 14.40
C ASN A 38 4.09 -25.02 15.48
N ASP A 39 4.61 -24.22 16.43
CA ASP A 39 3.84 -23.57 17.51
C ASP A 39 3.68 -22.06 17.30
N GLU A 40 4.24 -21.49 16.23
CA GLU A 40 4.12 -20.07 15.95
C GLU A 40 2.94 -19.78 15.02
N ARG A 41 2.12 -18.84 15.46
CA ARG A 41 0.99 -18.32 14.70
C ARG A 41 1.38 -17.02 14.03
N GLN A 42 1.59 -17.05 12.71
CA GLN A 42 1.91 -15.86 11.94
C GLN A 42 0.75 -15.46 11.02
N MET A 43 0.48 -14.16 10.98
CA MET A 43 -0.50 -13.59 10.07
C MET A 43 0.22 -13.07 8.83
N LYS A 44 0.00 -13.74 7.70
CA LYS A 44 0.61 -13.39 6.43
C LYS A 44 -0.34 -12.55 5.60
N TRP A 45 0.16 -11.40 5.17
CA TRP A 45 -0.56 -10.44 4.34
C TRP A 45 0.04 -10.50 2.93
N SER A 46 -0.77 -10.90 1.96
CA SER A 46 -0.36 -10.97 0.55
C SER A 46 -1.15 -9.95 -0.26
N ILE A 47 -0.46 -9.15 -1.07
CA ILE A 47 -1.12 -8.23 -2.01
C ILE A 47 -1.57 -9.04 -3.23
N LEU A 48 -2.88 -9.03 -3.50
CA LEU A 48 -3.49 -9.69 -4.66
C LEU A 48 -3.58 -8.76 -5.88
N ASP A 49 -3.87 -7.49 -5.65
CA ASP A 49 -4.06 -6.48 -6.70
C ASP A 49 -3.54 -5.13 -6.20
N MET A 50 -2.98 -4.32 -7.11
CA MET A 50 -2.45 -2.99 -6.80
C MET A 50 -2.88 -2.03 -7.90
N LYS A 51 -3.63 -1.00 -7.51
CA LYS A 51 -4.12 0.06 -8.41
C LYS A 51 -3.66 1.43 -7.92
N PRO A 52 -3.48 2.41 -8.82
CA PRO A 52 -3.27 3.79 -8.42
C PRO A 52 -4.49 4.31 -7.65
N VAL A 53 -4.26 5.25 -6.74
CA VAL A 53 -5.34 5.83 -5.92
C VAL A 53 -6.27 6.67 -6.80
N PRO A 54 -7.59 6.39 -6.82
CA PRO A 54 -8.55 7.20 -7.54
C PRO A 54 -8.90 8.46 -6.72
N TYR A 55 -8.06 9.49 -6.81
CA TYR A 55 -8.19 10.72 -6.00
C TYR A 55 -9.56 11.40 -6.14
N ASP A 56 -10.15 11.43 -7.34
CA ASP A 56 -11.44 12.09 -7.57
C ASP A 56 -12.58 11.43 -6.78
N LYS A 57 -12.57 10.09 -6.74
CA LYS A 57 -13.55 9.33 -5.95
C LYS A 57 -13.29 9.49 -4.47
N SER A 58 -12.02 9.39 -4.05
CA SER A 58 -11.65 9.55 -2.63
C SER A 58 -12.01 10.92 -2.09
N LYS A 59 -11.83 12.00 -2.86
CA LYS A 59 -12.24 13.36 -2.47
C LYS A 59 -13.73 13.47 -2.22
N CYS A 60 -14.55 12.95 -3.13
CA CYS A 60 -16.01 12.98 -3.01
C CYS A 60 -16.50 12.20 -1.78
N VAL A 61 -15.92 11.02 -1.51
CA VAL A 61 -16.26 10.23 -0.33
C VAL A 61 -15.83 10.96 0.96
N LEU A 62 -14.66 11.60 0.95
CA LEU A 62 -14.15 12.33 2.11
C LEU A 62 -15.06 13.54 2.44
N SER A 63 -15.43 14.36 1.45
CA SER A 63 -16.30 15.52 1.66
C SER A 63 -17.68 15.10 2.19
N ALA A 64 -18.27 14.05 1.62
CA ALA A 64 -19.54 13.51 2.08
C ALA A 64 -19.45 12.92 3.51
N THR A 65 -18.28 12.43 3.92
CA THR A 65 -18.07 11.91 5.28
C THR A 65 -17.91 13.05 6.28
N ILE A 66 -17.21 14.12 5.91
CA ILE A 66 -17.08 15.34 6.74
C ILE A 66 -18.45 15.96 6.99
N GLU A 67 -19.27 16.14 5.95
CA GLU A 67 -20.63 16.67 6.08
C GLU A 67 -21.53 15.81 7.00
N LYS A 68 -21.30 14.49 7.06
CA LYS A 68 -22.01 13.61 7.99
C LYS A 68 -21.52 13.78 9.41
N CYS A 69 -20.21 13.91 9.62
CA CYS A 69 -19.63 14.16 10.94
C CYS A 69 -20.10 15.50 11.52
N ASP A 70 -20.15 16.57 10.72
CA ASP A 70 -20.59 17.89 11.18
C ASP A 70 -22.05 17.87 11.67
N LYS A 71 -22.92 17.10 11.01
CA LYS A 71 -24.33 16.93 11.43
C LYS A 71 -24.47 16.19 12.76
N LEU A 72 -23.57 15.25 13.06
CA LEU A 72 -23.57 14.47 14.29
C LEU A 72 -22.98 15.22 15.50
N VAL A 73 -22.26 16.31 15.27
CA VAL A 73 -21.66 17.14 16.34
C VAL A 73 -22.64 18.23 16.82
N VAL A 74 -23.70 18.51 16.05
CA VAL A 74 -24.70 19.55 16.33
C VAL A 74 -25.96 18.97 17.03
N GLU A 75 -26.12 17.65 17.08
CA GLU A 75 -27.11 16.95 17.92
C GLU A 75 -26.52 16.59 19.29
#